data_AF-A0A1M5V355-F1
#
_entry.id   AF-A0A1M5V355-F1
#
_cell.length_a   1.000
_cell.length_b   1.000
_cell.length_c   1.000
_cell.angle_alpha   90.00
_cell.angle_beta   90.00
_cell.angle_gamma   90.00
#
_symmetry.space_group_name_H-M   'P 1'
#
loop_
_entity.id
_entity.type
_entity.pdbx_description
1 polymer ?
#
loop_
_entity_poly.entity_id
_entity_poly.type
_entity_poly.pdbx_seq_one_letter_code
_entity_poly.pdbx_strand_id
1 'polypeptide(L)'
;MTKSGLLEIKKRFKFKDCSFSGMAYAIFDNEGKEIEGADSTRFLTLDDDEQKKYISLISKAYSAAGGAFAEDVTVIGDDAKMLMALAKSDIPDASLVRAWAQEIIGNYDADGEYALLVFSDAYDVPAKDTGKNKTGESEEVYSYIAACICPFKPAKGGIMKTSENKLHASDVIKVLGNPVAGFMYPAFNDRSSDYDNMYCVVKNDPEREMIRGMYAADVPDYVKPEPKKKVKADSEEDGLTMEAARQAADEETADGYALHLEASIKQTEGVDTSIRQNEDVEIQTRPEGYGENIETLTEKAMQEKLREQAMMEEEKEQVFEGLNNFHKDQVVLPEDKIIERDVNGRKFFLVPESLIPYDKLQELLESLMQEA
;
A
#
# COMPACT_ATOMS: atom_id res chain seq x y z
N MET A 1 -16.67 5.82 8.27
CA MET A 1 -16.75 6.50 6.98
C MET A 1 -18.00 6.01 6.28
N THR A 2 -18.87 6.95 5.92
CA THR A 2 -20.09 6.61 5.18
C THR A 2 -19.77 6.31 3.71
N LYS A 3 -20.66 5.54 3.04
CA LYS A 3 -20.56 5.30 1.58
C LYS A 3 -20.45 6.60 0.77
N SER A 4 -21.13 7.66 1.20
CA SER A 4 -21.02 8.99 0.58
C SER A 4 -19.65 9.63 0.75
N GLY A 5 -19.03 9.50 1.93
CA GLY A 5 -17.67 9.98 2.18
C GLY A 5 -16.66 9.26 1.29
N LEU A 6 -16.76 7.93 1.23
CA LEU A 6 -15.93 7.14 0.33
C LEU A 6 -16.08 7.57 -1.13
N LEU A 7 -17.32 7.78 -1.61
CA LEU A 7 -17.57 8.24 -2.98
C LEU A 7 -17.05 9.65 -3.25
N GLU A 8 -16.99 10.53 -2.25
CA GLU A 8 -16.41 11.87 -2.37
C GLU A 8 -14.91 11.78 -2.66
N ILE A 9 -14.17 11.01 -1.85
CA ILE A 9 -12.73 10.81 -2.04
C ILE A 9 -12.45 10.03 -3.32
N LYS A 10 -13.13 8.89 -3.53
CA LYS A 10 -12.91 8.00 -4.68
C LYS A 10 -13.18 8.68 -6.04
N LYS A 11 -14.00 9.73 -6.11
CA LYS A 11 -14.18 10.49 -7.36
C LYS A 11 -12.87 11.10 -7.87
N ARG A 12 -11.90 11.34 -6.99
CA ARG A 12 -10.56 11.82 -7.31
C ARG A 12 -9.65 10.72 -7.86
N PHE A 13 -9.99 9.44 -7.68
CA PHE A 13 -9.21 8.32 -8.21
C PHE A 13 -9.49 8.08 -9.70
N LYS A 14 -9.29 9.11 -10.49
CA LYS A 14 -9.39 9.09 -11.95
C LYS A 14 -8.18 9.79 -12.48
N PHE A 15 -7.58 9.29 -13.55
CA PHE A 15 -6.35 9.84 -14.11
C PHE A 15 -6.35 11.38 -14.29
N LYS A 16 -7.50 11.97 -14.69
CA LYS A 16 -7.62 13.43 -14.86
C LYS A 16 -7.81 14.22 -13.56
N ASP A 17 -8.32 13.58 -12.52
CA ASP A 17 -8.71 14.21 -11.25
C ASP A 17 -7.78 13.80 -10.09
N CYS A 18 -6.82 12.90 -10.36
CA CYS A 18 -5.92 12.32 -9.40
C CYS A 18 -4.83 13.30 -9.02
N SER A 19 -4.65 13.47 -7.72
CA SER A 19 -3.69 14.41 -7.13
C SER A 19 -2.73 13.76 -6.14
N PHE A 20 -2.60 12.43 -6.17
CA PHE A 20 -1.61 11.74 -5.34
C PHE A 20 -0.25 12.40 -5.48
N SER A 21 0.33 12.82 -4.37
CA SER A 21 1.62 13.48 -4.36
C SER A 21 2.75 12.46 -4.36
N GLY A 22 2.62 11.38 -3.59
CA GLY A 22 3.60 10.32 -3.49
C GLY A 22 2.99 8.93 -3.45
N MET A 23 3.86 7.96 -3.70
CA MET A 23 3.56 6.54 -3.59
C MET A 23 4.75 5.84 -2.95
N ALA A 24 4.49 4.87 -2.09
CA ALA A 24 5.47 3.88 -1.70
C ALA A 24 4.87 2.48 -1.80
N TYR A 25 5.74 1.49 -1.86
CA TYR A 25 5.32 0.10 -1.88
C TYR A 25 6.28 -0.78 -1.09
N ALA A 26 5.77 -1.91 -0.65
CA ALA A 26 6.56 -3.03 -0.15
C ALA A 26 6.10 -4.32 -0.83
N ILE A 27 7.06 -5.12 -1.28
CA ILE A 27 6.85 -6.45 -1.85
C ILE A 27 7.20 -7.46 -0.78
N PHE A 28 6.33 -8.44 -0.57
CA PHE A 28 6.52 -9.47 0.43
C PHE A 28 6.03 -10.82 -0.04
N ASP A 29 6.74 -11.85 0.37
CA ASP A 29 6.34 -13.24 0.22
C ASP A 29 5.78 -13.74 1.55
N ASN A 30 4.54 -14.22 1.51
CA ASN A 30 3.88 -14.73 2.69
C ASN A 30 4.26 -16.19 2.99
N GLU A 31 4.74 -16.93 1.99
CA GLU A 31 5.25 -18.30 2.19
C GLU A 31 6.59 -18.28 2.93
N GLY A 32 7.53 -17.46 2.46
CA GLY A 32 8.83 -17.22 3.10
C GLY A 32 8.78 -16.29 4.31
N LYS A 33 7.66 -15.59 4.53
CA LYS A 33 7.50 -14.53 5.54
C LYS A 33 8.61 -13.48 5.49
N GLU A 34 8.96 -13.06 4.27
CA GLU A 34 10.07 -12.15 4.01
C GLU A 34 9.60 -10.93 3.20
N ILE A 35 10.20 -9.77 3.50
CA ILE A 35 10.02 -8.56 2.69
C ILE A 35 11.15 -8.49 1.65
N GLU A 36 10.81 -8.72 0.39
CA GLU A 36 11.75 -8.73 -0.74
C GLU A 36 12.26 -7.34 -1.11
N GLY A 37 11.41 -6.31 -0.96
CA GLY A 37 11.78 -4.94 -1.33
C GLY A 37 10.79 -3.89 -0.87
N ALA A 38 11.26 -2.65 -0.72
CA ALA A 38 10.41 -1.49 -0.45
C ALA A 38 11.05 -0.24 -1.05
N ASP A 39 10.24 0.64 -1.62
CA ASP A 39 10.70 1.89 -2.22
C ASP A 39 9.59 2.96 -2.20
N SER A 40 9.98 4.21 -2.40
CA SER A 40 9.09 5.38 -2.42
C SER A 40 9.44 6.30 -3.58
N THR A 41 8.42 6.92 -4.18
CA THR A 41 8.58 7.80 -5.32
C THR A 41 7.50 8.86 -5.36
N ARG A 42 7.80 9.97 -6.04
CA ARG A 42 6.80 10.99 -6.33
C ARG A 42 5.86 10.45 -7.40
N PHE A 43 4.56 10.42 -7.10
CA PHE A 43 3.60 9.75 -7.99
C PHE A 43 3.48 10.44 -9.35
N LEU A 44 3.51 11.77 -9.35
CA LEU A 44 3.41 12.60 -10.56
C LEU A 44 4.65 12.54 -11.47
N THR A 45 5.75 11.91 -11.05
CA THR A 45 6.94 11.71 -11.90
C THR A 45 6.91 10.40 -12.68
N LEU A 46 5.98 9.50 -12.36
CA LEU A 46 5.76 8.26 -13.10
C LEU A 46 5.21 8.56 -14.50
N ASP A 47 5.37 7.62 -15.43
CA ASP A 47 4.75 7.78 -16.74
C ASP A 47 3.21 7.66 -16.67
N ASP A 48 2.52 8.29 -17.64
CA ASP A 48 1.06 8.32 -17.68
C ASP A 48 0.42 6.91 -17.68
N ASP A 49 1.07 5.91 -18.27
CA ASP A 49 0.54 4.56 -18.36
C ASP A 49 0.72 3.78 -17.05
N GLU A 50 1.82 3.99 -16.34
CA GLU A 50 2.03 3.54 -14.96
C GLU A 50 1.03 4.18 -14.01
N GLN A 51 0.88 5.51 -14.05
CA GLN A 51 -0.08 6.24 -13.22
C GLN A 51 -1.51 5.69 -13.41
N LYS A 52 -1.95 5.48 -14.66
CA LYS A 52 -3.27 4.89 -14.95
C LYS A 52 -3.43 3.49 -14.36
N LYS A 53 -2.39 2.66 -14.41
CA LYS A 53 -2.42 1.30 -13.82
C LYS A 53 -2.56 1.36 -12.31
N TYR A 54 -1.75 2.17 -11.63
CA TYR A 54 -1.83 2.34 -10.18
C TYR A 54 -3.18 2.92 -9.73
N ILE A 55 -3.67 3.96 -10.40
CA ILE A 55 -5.00 4.54 -10.13
C ILE A 55 -6.10 3.48 -10.33
N SER A 56 -5.97 2.62 -11.35
CA SER A 56 -6.92 1.52 -11.58
C SER A 56 -6.92 0.52 -10.42
N LEU A 57 -5.74 0.14 -9.89
CA LEU A 57 -5.62 -0.77 -8.76
C LEU A 57 -6.27 -0.18 -7.52
N ILE A 58 -5.87 1.03 -7.10
CA ILE A 58 -6.41 1.65 -5.88
C ILE A 58 -7.93 1.91 -6.01
N SER A 59 -8.41 2.32 -7.19
CA SER A 59 -9.85 2.47 -7.45
C SER A 59 -10.62 1.17 -7.30
N LYS A 60 -10.05 0.05 -7.74
CA LYS A 60 -10.69 -1.27 -7.61
C LYS A 60 -10.77 -1.73 -6.16
N ALA A 61 -9.79 -1.40 -5.32
CA ALA A 61 -9.78 -1.74 -3.90
C ALA A 61 -11.05 -1.20 -3.22
N TYR A 62 -11.38 0.07 -3.44
CA TYR A 62 -12.57 0.70 -2.87
C TYR A 62 -13.86 0.47 -3.66
N SER A 63 -13.77 0.02 -4.91
CA SER A 63 -14.96 -0.40 -5.68
C SER A 63 -15.59 -1.68 -5.14
N ALA A 64 -14.80 -2.50 -4.44
CA ALA A 64 -15.28 -3.73 -3.83
C ALA A 64 -16.29 -3.52 -2.69
N ALA A 65 -16.40 -2.30 -2.14
CA ALA A 65 -17.20 -2.01 -0.95
C ALA A 65 -18.68 -2.43 -1.03
N GLY A 66 -19.27 -2.55 -2.23
CA GLY A 66 -20.66 -3.02 -2.41
C GLY A 66 -20.90 -4.49 -2.02
N GLY A 67 -19.85 -5.31 -1.92
CA GLY A 67 -19.94 -6.75 -1.59
C GLY A 67 -18.77 -7.26 -0.73
N ALA A 68 -18.09 -6.34 -0.04
CA ALA A 68 -16.94 -6.57 0.83
C ALA A 68 -17.28 -6.03 2.23
N PHE A 69 -16.56 -6.45 3.27
CA PHE A 69 -16.59 -5.72 4.55
C PHE A 69 -15.96 -4.35 4.29
N ALA A 70 -16.63 -3.29 4.70
CA ALA A 70 -16.35 -1.94 4.23
C ALA A 70 -16.71 -0.91 5.31
N GLU A 71 -15.99 -0.94 6.43
CA GLU A 71 -16.29 -0.18 7.64
C GLU A 71 -15.02 0.41 8.27
N ASP A 72 -15.23 1.27 9.26
CA ASP A 72 -14.16 1.85 10.05
C ASP A 72 -13.66 0.84 11.08
N VAL A 73 -12.34 0.79 11.21
CA VAL A 73 -11.64 -0.01 12.20
C VAL A 73 -10.82 0.95 13.05
N THR A 74 -11.00 0.89 14.36
CA THR A 74 -10.23 1.71 15.29
C THR A 74 -8.78 1.28 15.30
N VAL A 75 -7.87 2.25 15.19
CA VAL A 75 -6.42 2.01 15.23
C VAL A 75 -5.84 2.71 16.45
N ILE A 76 -5.03 1.99 17.23
CA ILE A 76 -4.46 2.50 18.48
C ILE A 76 -2.95 2.23 18.56
N GLY A 77 -2.29 2.82 19.55
CA GLY A 77 -0.91 2.49 19.89
C GLY A 77 0.09 2.89 18.81
N ASP A 78 1.02 1.99 18.50
CA ASP A 78 2.12 2.26 17.57
C ASP A 78 1.67 2.27 16.11
N ASP A 79 0.65 1.48 15.75
CA ASP A 79 0.04 1.52 14.41
C ASP A 79 -0.56 2.89 14.10
N ALA A 80 -1.27 3.49 15.07
CA ALA A 80 -1.84 4.82 14.90
C ALA A 80 -0.74 5.88 14.66
N LYS A 81 0.41 5.75 15.34
CA LYS A 81 1.57 6.64 15.14
C LYS A 81 2.18 6.44 13.75
N MET A 82 2.37 5.19 13.32
CA MET A 82 2.90 4.85 12.00
C MET A 82 2.01 5.38 10.88
N LEU A 83 0.71 5.09 10.93
CA LEU A 83 -0.26 5.55 9.93
C LEU A 83 -0.38 7.08 9.92
N MET A 84 -0.30 7.73 11.09
CA MET A 84 -0.28 9.21 11.17
C MET A 84 1.00 9.79 10.56
N ALA A 85 2.15 9.17 10.75
CA ALA A 85 3.40 9.60 10.12
C ALA A 85 3.32 9.47 8.59
N LEU A 86 2.77 8.36 8.09
CA LEU A 86 2.52 8.15 6.65
C LEU A 86 1.55 9.21 6.08
N ALA A 87 0.41 9.47 6.74
CA ALA A 87 -0.59 10.44 6.29
C ALA A 87 -0.11 11.89 6.30
N LYS A 88 0.85 12.24 7.15
CA LYS A 88 1.45 13.59 7.20
C LYS A 88 2.58 13.80 6.18
N SER A 89 3.07 12.72 5.55
CA SER A 89 4.16 12.80 4.59
C SER A 89 3.66 13.13 3.19
N ASP A 90 4.41 13.97 2.45
CA ASP A 90 4.11 14.23 1.03
C ASP A 90 4.39 13.00 0.17
N ILE A 91 5.46 12.27 0.49
CA ILE A 91 5.80 10.98 -0.10
C ILE A 91 5.90 9.97 1.05
N PRO A 92 5.14 8.86 1.02
CA PRO A 92 5.14 7.88 2.11
C PRO A 92 6.54 7.29 2.30
N ASP A 93 6.99 7.19 3.55
CA ASP A 93 8.30 6.63 3.88
C ASP A 93 8.34 5.11 3.65
N ALA A 94 9.26 4.65 2.80
CA ALA A 94 9.39 3.23 2.43
C ALA A 94 9.69 2.32 3.64
N SER A 95 10.38 2.82 4.67
CA SER A 95 10.70 2.06 5.89
C SER A 95 9.46 1.85 6.75
N LEU A 96 8.59 2.86 6.83
CA LEU A 96 7.29 2.73 7.50
C LEU A 96 6.34 1.81 6.72
N VAL A 97 6.33 1.88 5.39
CA VAL A 97 5.56 0.94 4.56
C VAL A 97 6.08 -0.49 4.69
N ARG A 98 7.40 -0.68 4.78
CA ARG A 98 8.03 -1.97 5.09
C ARG A 98 7.61 -2.50 6.46
N ALA A 99 7.59 -1.66 7.49
CA ALA A 99 7.11 -2.04 8.82
C ALA A 99 5.64 -2.45 8.79
N TRP A 100 4.79 -1.70 8.09
CA TRP A 100 3.38 -2.04 7.95
C TRP A 100 3.18 -3.37 7.20
N ALA A 101 3.96 -3.63 6.16
CA ALA A 101 3.96 -4.92 5.46
C ALA A 101 4.43 -6.07 6.37
N GLN A 102 5.38 -5.84 7.28
CA GLN A 102 5.81 -6.85 8.24
C GLN A 102 4.69 -7.26 9.20
N GLU A 103 3.89 -6.30 9.68
CA GLU A 103 2.71 -6.57 10.50
C GLU A 103 1.64 -7.35 9.73
N ILE A 104 1.46 -7.04 8.43
CA ILE A 104 0.56 -7.78 7.54
C ILE A 104 1.00 -9.25 7.43
N ILE A 105 2.28 -9.53 7.15
CA ILE A 105 2.83 -10.91 7.07
C ILE A 105 2.58 -11.68 8.38
N GLY A 106 2.63 -11.00 9.53
CA GLY A 106 2.38 -11.60 10.83
C GLY A 106 0.96 -12.12 11.02
N ASN A 107 -0.02 -11.51 10.33
CA ASN A 107 -1.45 -11.71 10.59
C ASN A 107 -2.23 -12.25 9.38
N TYR A 108 -1.65 -12.23 8.18
CA TYR A 108 -2.31 -12.66 6.95
C TYR A 108 -1.88 -14.09 6.61
N ASP A 109 -2.81 -15.04 6.64
CA ASP A 109 -2.54 -16.46 6.32
C ASP A 109 -3.03 -16.79 4.90
N ALA A 110 -2.22 -16.44 3.90
CA ALA A 110 -2.52 -16.70 2.49
C ALA A 110 -1.25 -16.84 1.67
N ASP A 111 -1.09 -17.96 0.98
CA ASP A 111 0.10 -18.26 0.18
C ASP A 111 0.31 -17.24 -0.97
N GLY A 112 1.58 -17.03 -1.31
CA GLY A 112 2.04 -16.25 -2.46
C GLY A 112 2.70 -14.91 -2.12
N GLU A 113 3.12 -14.24 -3.19
CA GLU A 113 3.74 -12.92 -3.15
C GLU A 113 2.68 -11.82 -3.29
N TYR A 114 2.85 -10.74 -2.55
CA TYR A 114 1.96 -9.61 -2.51
C TYR A 114 2.74 -8.29 -2.57
N ALA A 115 2.06 -7.23 -3.01
CA ALA A 115 2.52 -5.86 -2.84
C ALA A 115 1.53 -5.08 -1.98
N LEU A 116 2.03 -4.40 -0.96
CA LEU A 116 1.35 -3.30 -0.29
C LEU A 116 1.67 -2.03 -1.06
N LEU A 117 0.66 -1.38 -1.62
CA LEU A 117 0.78 -0.08 -2.27
C LEU A 117 0.19 0.99 -1.36
N VAL A 118 0.89 2.09 -1.14
CA VAL A 118 0.46 3.22 -0.29
C VAL A 118 0.62 4.52 -1.06
N PHE A 119 -0.45 5.31 -1.14
CA PHE A 119 -0.51 6.59 -1.83
C PHE A 119 -0.84 7.70 -0.83
N SER A 120 -0.19 8.85 -0.92
CA SER A 120 -0.52 10.05 -0.14
C SER A 120 -1.24 11.09 -1.00
N ASP A 121 -2.24 11.78 -0.43
CA ASP A 121 -2.93 12.90 -1.08
C ASP A 121 -3.45 13.89 -0.03
N ALA A 122 -3.74 15.10 -0.47
CA ALA A 122 -4.40 16.13 0.31
C ALA A 122 -5.63 16.64 -0.45
N TYR A 123 -6.79 16.54 0.18
CA TYR A 123 -8.06 16.97 -0.36
C TYR A 123 -8.56 18.23 0.33
N ASP A 124 -8.70 19.30 -0.45
CA ASP A 124 -9.37 20.52 -0.02
C ASP A 124 -10.89 20.32 0.02
N VAL A 125 -11.47 20.24 1.22
CA VAL A 125 -12.87 19.87 1.45
C VAL A 125 -13.76 21.11 1.27
N PRO A 126 -14.61 21.14 0.22
CA PRO A 126 -15.42 22.32 -0.06
C PRO A 126 -16.55 22.49 0.95
N ALA A 127 -16.81 23.71 1.43
CA ALA A 127 -17.98 23.99 2.27
C ALA A 127 -19.29 23.61 1.54
N LYS A 128 -20.19 22.90 2.23
CA LYS A 128 -21.54 22.58 1.73
C LYS A 128 -22.58 22.99 2.77
N ASP A 129 -23.68 23.57 2.32
CA ASP A 129 -24.85 23.77 3.17
C ASP A 129 -25.63 22.47 3.41
N THR A 130 -26.63 22.54 4.29
CA THR A 130 -27.60 21.45 4.55
C THR A 130 -28.37 20.99 3.30
N GLY A 131 -28.37 21.79 2.22
CA GLY A 131 -28.91 21.44 0.90
C GLY A 131 -27.90 20.77 -0.04
N LYS A 132 -26.69 20.44 0.43
CA LYS A 132 -25.55 19.90 -0.36
C LYS A 132 -25.06 20.82 -1.47
N ASN A 133 -25.45 22.09 -1.47
CA ASN A 133 -24.94 23.07 -2.41
C ASN A 133 -23.59 23.59 -1.92
N LYS A 134 -22.67 23.85 -2.86
CA LYS A 134 -21.40 24.50 -2.54
C LYS A 134 -21.67 25.96 -2.18
N THR A 135 -21.32 26.36 -0.97
CA THR A 135 -21.69 27.68 -0.42
C THR A 135 -20.51 28.61 -0.13
N GLY A 136 -19.25 28.16 -0.28
CA GLY A 136 -18.09 29.00 0.01
C GLY A 136 -16.73 28.37 -0.31
N GLU A 137 -15.68 28.99 0.22
CA GLU A 137 -14.29 28.49 0.24
C GLU A 137 -14.17 27.22 1.09
N SER A 138 -13.08 26.47 0.92
CA SER A 138 -12.84 25.23 1.65
C SER A 138 -12.45 25.51 3.10
N GLU A 139 -13.03 24.74 4.04
CA GLU A 139 -12.83 24.94 5.49
C GLU A 139 -11.80 23.97 6.08
N GLU A 140 -11.52 22.86 5.41
CA GLU A 140 -10.64 21.81 5.90
C GLU A 140 -9.78 21.21 4.78
N VAL A 141 -8.52 20.91 5.09
CA VAL A 141 -7.64 20.11 4.25
C VAL A 141 -7.54 18.71 4.86
N TYR A 142 -8.10 17.73 4.17
CA TYR A 142 -8.06 16.33 4.53
C TYR A 142 -6.82 15.67 3.92
N SER A 143 -5.77 15.49 4.71
CA SER A 143 -4.55 14.76 4.33
C SER A 143 -4.69 13.29 4.69
N TYR A 144 -4.49 12.41 3.71
CA TYR A 144 -4.75 10.99 3.88
C TYR A 144 -3.77 10.12 3.09
N ILE A 145 -3.65 8.88 3.55
CA ILE A 145 -3.16 7.77 2.74
C ILE A 145 -4.31 6.91 2.24
N ALA A 146 -4.17 6.43 1.02
CA ALA A 146 -4.96 5.34 0.47
C ALA A 146 -4.03 4.19 0.13
N ALA A 147 -4.32 2.99 0.63
CA ALA A 147 -3.51 1.81 0.42
C ALA A 147 -4.31 0.62 -0.10
N CYS A 148 -3.63 -0.33 -0.72
CA CYS A 148 -4.22 -1.61 -1.11
C CYS A 148 -3.18 -2.74 -1.14
N ILE A 149 -3.64 -3.96 -0.89
CA ILE A 149 -2.84 -5.18 -1.00
C ILE A 149 -3.20 -5.87 -2.32
N CYS A 150 -2.21 -6.15 -3.15
CA CYS A 150 -2.37 -6.80 -4.44
C CYS A 150 -1.52 -8.09 -4.52
N PRO A 151 -2.11 -9.26 -4.80
CA PRO A 151 -1.34 -10.49 -5.04
C PRO A 151 -0.62 -10.41 -6.39
N PHE A 152 0.60 -10.93 -6.46
CA PHE A 152 1.28 -11.22 -7.71
C PHE A 152 0.67 -12.47 -8.35
N LYS A 153 0.48 -12.42 -9.67
CA LYS A 153 -0.03 -13.54 -10.47
C LYS A 153 0.93 -13.83 -11.61
N PRO A 154 1.16 -15.12 -11.92
CA PRO A 154 1.93 -15.47 -13.11
C PRO A 154 1.21 -14.97 -14.35
N ALA A 155 1.90 -14.18 -15.17
CA ALA A 155 1.47 -13.88 -16.51
C ALA A 155 1.48 -15.15 -17.36
N LYS A 156 0.77 -15.14 -18.50
CA LYS A 156 0.82 -16.26 -19.44
C LYS A 156 2.24 -16.42 -19.97
N GLY A 157 2.95 -17.43 -19.45
CA GLY A 157 4.21 -17.89 -20.02
C GLY A 157 3.99 -18.47 -21.41
N GLY A 158 5.07 -18.56 -22.18
CA GLY A 158 5.03 -19.07 -23.54
C GLY A 158 6.40 -19.53 -24.02
N ILE A 159 6.51 -19.61 -25.34
CA ILE A 159 7.77 -19.91 -26.01
C ILE A 159 8.24 -18.61 -26.67
N MET A 160 9.40 -18.11 -26.24
CA MET A 160 10.05 -16.95 -26.83
C MET A 160 11.06 -17.37 -27.91
N LYS A 161 11.31 -16.46 -28.85
CA LYS A 161 12.33 -16.62 -29.89
C LYS A 161 13.57 -15.82 -29.48
N THR A 162 14.73 -16.48 -29.44
CA THR A 162 16.02 -15.82 -29.13
C THR A 162 16.58 -15.08 -30.35
N SER A 163 17.60 -14.26 -30.13
CA SER A 163 18.36 -13.58 -31.19
C SER A 163 18.98 -14.55 -32.20
N GLU A 164 19.31 -15.77 -31.78
CA GLU A 164 19.82 -16.85 -32.64
C GLU A 164 18.72 -17.61 -33.41
N ASN A 165 17.47 -17.15 -33.36
CA ASN A 165 16.30 -17.83 -33.93
C ASN A 165 15.99 -19.21 -33.31
N LYS A 166 16.39 -19.47 -32.06
CA LYS A 166 15.98 -20.68 -31.31
C LYS A 166 14.72 -20.40 -30.50
N LEU A 167 13.97 -21.46 -30.21
CA LEU A 167 12.77 -21.41 -29.37
C LEU A 167 13.15 -21.81 -27.93
N HIS A 168 12.79 -20.98 -26.96
CA HIS A 168 13.04 -21.20 -25.54
C HIS A 168 11.77 -20.93 -24.73
N ALA A 169 11.61 -21.62 -23.60
CA ALA A 169 10.59 -21.24 -22.63
C ALA A 169 10.87 -19.81 -22.13
N SER A 170 9.83 -18.97 -22.09
CA SER A 170 9.94 -17.66 -21.46
C SER A 170 9.89 -17.81 -19.95
N ASP A 171 10.63 -16.97 -19.23
CA ASP A 171 10.43 -16.83 -17.79
C ASP A 171 8.98 -16.41 -17.49
N VAL A 172 8.45 -16.93 -16.38
CA VAL A 172 7.10 -16.58 -15.94
C VAL A 172 7.18 -15.23 -15.22
N ILE A 173 6.87 -14.17 -15.94
CA ILE A 173 6.76 -12.83 -15.37
C ILE A 173 5.57 -12.81 -14.40
N LYS A 174 5.78 -12.31 -13.19
CA LYS A 174 4.69 -12.05 -12.24
C LYS A 174 4.19 -10.62 -12.41
N VAL A 175 2.87 -10.44 -12.36
CA VAL A 175 2.21 -9.14 -12.50
C VAL A 175 1.24 -8.93 -11.35
N LEU A 176 1.04 -7.68 -10.94
CA LEU A 176 0.05 -7.35 -9.91
C LEU A 176 -1.36 -7.70 -10.38
N GLY A 177 -2.04 -8.51 -9.56
CA GLY A 177 -3.44 -8.82 -9.68
C GLY A 177 -4.34 -7.70 -9.16
N ASN A 178 -5.66 -7.95 -9.19
CA ASN A 178 -6.61 -7.04 -8.55
C ASN A 178 -6.42 -7.05 -7.03
N PRO A 179 -6.67 -5.92 -6.35
CA PRO A 179 -6.53 -5.82 -4.90
C PRO A 179 -7.50 -6.75 -4.16
N VAL A 180 -7.01 -7.32 -3.07
CA VAL A 180 -7.76 -8.16 -2.12
C VAL A 180 -8.20 -7.38 -0.88
N ALA A 181 -7.43 -6.37 -0.50
CA ALA A 181 -7.73 -5.45 0.60
C ALA A 181 -7.47 -3.98 0.20
N GLY A 182 -8.15 -3.05 0.85
CA GLY A 182 -7.93 -1.61 0.73
C GLY A 182 -8.08 -0.89 2.08
N PHE A 183 -7.28 0.16 2.29
CA PHE A 183 -7.21 0.87 3.57
C PHE A 183 -7.07 2.38 3.37
N MET A 184 -7.89 3.19 4.03
CA MET A 184 -7.80 4.64 3.99
C MET A 184 -7.67 5.20 5.40
N TYR A 185 -6.61 5.98 5.64
CA TYR A 185 -6.32 6.58 6.94
C TYR A 185 -5.88 8.04 6.78
N PRO A 186 -6.33 8.96 7.64
CA PRO A 186 -7.44 8.80 8.59
C PRO A 186 -8.75 8.42 7.88
N ALA A 187 -9.77 7.98 8.61
CA ALA A 187 -11.10 7.80 8.02
C ALA A 187 -11.71 9.18 7.71
N PHE A 188 -12.53 9.26 6.65
CA PHE A 188 -13.22 10.51 6.29
C PHE A 188 -14.63 10.52 6.89
N ASN A 189 -14.76 11.03 8.12
CA ASN A 189 -16.01 11.12 8.87
C ASN A 189 -16.41 12.58 9.08
N ASP A 190 -17.71 12.86 8.94
CA ASP A 190 -18.26 14.22 9.07
C ASP A 190 -17.53 15.29 8.24
N ARG A 191 -17.02 14.86 7.08
CA ARG A 191 -16.23 15.65 6.13
C ARG A 191 -14.91 16.18 6.73
N SER A 192 -14.39 15.46 7.71
CA SER A 192 -13.17 15.78 8.45
C SER A 192 -12.27 14.54 8.59
N SER A 193 -11.06 14.77 9.09
CA SER A 193 -10.09 13.73 9.41
C SER A 193 -10.43 13.03 10.73
N ASP A 194 -10.77 11.75 10.69
CA ASP A 194 -10.92 10.90 11.88
C ASP A 194 -9.68 10.03 12.08
N TYR A 195 -8.79 10.48 12.95
CA TYR A 195 -7.51 9.83 13.25
C TYR A 195 -7.62 8.61 14.16
N ASP A 196 -8.78 8.38 14.78
CA ASP A 196 -8.98 7.20 15.62
C ASP A 196 -9.33 5.98 14.77
N ASN A 197 -9.76 6.19 13.52
CA ASN A 197 -10.29 5.14 12.65
C ASN A 197 -9.57 5.07 11.29
N MET A 198 -9.46 3.85 10.77
CA MET A 198 -9.04 3.54 9.40
C MET A 198 -10.18 2.85 8.68
N TYR A 199 -10.55 3.34 7.49
CA TYR A 199 -11.55 2.68 6.68
C TYR A 199 -10.95 1.47 5.96
N CYS A 200 -11.53 0.29 6.18
CA CYS A 200 -11.03 -0.97 5.63
C CYS A 200 -12.01 -1.57 4.64
N VAL A 201 -11.52 -2.09 3.52
CA VAL A 201 -12.30 -2.84 2.52
C VAL A 201 -11.69 -4.21 2.27
N VAL A 202 -12.35 -5.30 2.70
CA VAL A 202 -11.86 -6.68 2.52
C VAL A 202 -12.95 -7.65 2.08
N LYS A 203 -12.58 -8.61 1.23
CA LYS A 203 -13.56 -9.50 0.60
C LYS A 203 -13.73 -10.81 1.35
N ASN A 204 -12.66 -11.58 1.50
CA ASN A 204 -12.70 -12.96 1.95
C ASN A 204 -12.14 -13.09 3.37
N ASP A 205 -12.27 -14.28 3.94
CA ASP A 205 -11.91 -14.56 5.33
C ASP A 205 -10.42 -14.33 5.67
N PRO A 206 -9.42 -14.71 4.83
CA PRO A 206 -8.02 -14.45 5.16
C PRO A 206 -7.73 -12.96 5.37
N GLU A 207 -8.33 -12.09 4.55
CA GLU A 207 -8.16 -10.65 4.70
C GLU A 207 -8.92 -10.09 5.92
N ARG A 208 -10.02 -10.74 6.33
CA ARG A 208 -10.77 -10.37 7.56
C ARG A 208 -9.99 -10.77 8.81
N GLU A 209 -9.42 -11.97 8.84
CA GLU A 209 -8.55 -12.44 9.93
C GLU A 209 -7.32 -11.55 10.09
N MET A 210 -6.71 -11.12 8.98
CA MET A 210 -5.62 -10.15 9.00
C MET A 210 -6.02 -8.86 9.75
N ILE A 211 -7.20 -8.30 9.46
CA ILE A 211 -7.68 -7.09 10.16
C ILE A 211 -7.97 -7.37 11.64
N ARG A 212 -8.59 -8.52 11.97
CA ARG A 212 -8.84 -8.94 13.36
C ARG A 212 -7.52 -9.04 14.14
N GLY A 213 -6.51 -9.66 13.55
CA GLY A 213 -5.20 -9.85 14.16
C GLY A 213 -4.44 -8.54 14.37
N MET A 214 -4.41 -7.68 13.36
CA MET A 214 -3.68 -6.40 13.43
C MET A 214 -4.34 -5.40 14.38
N TYR A 215 -5.67 -5.25 14.31
CA TYR A 215 -6.36 -4.13 14.96
C TYR A 215 -7.32 -4.54 16.08
N ALA A 216 -7.35 -5.82 16.46
CA ALA A 216 -8.31 -6.39 17.42
C ALA A 216 -9.77 -6.02 17.09
N ALA A 217 -10.07 -5.90 15.80
CA ALA A 217 -11.34 -5.40 15.30
C ALA A 217 -12.39 -6.51 15.23
N ASP A 218 -13.64 -6.18 15.56
CA ASP A 218 -14.77 -7.10 15.37
C ASP A 218 -15.25 -7.05 13.91
N VAL A 219 -14.57 -7.81 13.05
CA VAL A 219 -14.97 -7.99 11.65
C VAL A 219 -15.82 -9.25 11.58
N PRO A 220 -17.03 -9.29 11.00
CA PRO A 220 -17.80 -10.53 10.83
C PRO A 220 -17.18 -11.44 9.76
N ASP A 221 -17.47 -12.75 9.77
CA ASP A 221 -17.02 -13.67 8.71
C ASP A 221 -17.67 -13.36 7.35
N TYR A 222 -17.02 -13.76 6.25
CA TYR A 222 -17.60 -13.66 4.92
C TYR A 222 -18.72 -14.67 4.74
N VAL A 223 -19.95 -14.17 4.57
CA VAL A 223 -21.09 -14.99 4.16
C VAL A 223 -21.24 -14.89 2.65
N LYS A 224 -20.90 -15.97 1.94
CA LYS A 224 -21.08 -16.04 0.48
C LYS A 224 -22.57 -15.86 0.13
N PRO A 225 -22.94 -14.87 -0.71
CA PRO A 225 -24.33 -14.66 -1.07
C PRO A 225 -24.87 -15.89 -1.81
N GLU A 226 -26.03 -16.38 -1.38
CA GLU A 226 -26.72 -17.44 -2.11
C GLU A 226 -27.10 -16.95 -3.51
N PRO A 227 -26.87 -17.75 -4.57
CA PRO A 227 -27.26 -17.35 -5.91
C PRO A 227 -28.78 -17.16 -5.96
N LYS A 228 -29.24 -15.92 -6.17
CA LYS A 228 -30.67 -15.62 -6.40
C LYS A 228 -31.17 -16.51 -7.54
N LYS A 229 -32.09 -17.43 -7.26
CA LYS A 229 -32.77 -18.24 -8.29
C LYS A 229 -33.42 -17.27 -9.27
N LYS A 230 -32.96 -17.25 -10.52
CA LYS A 230 -33.64 -16.53 -11.60
C LYS A 230 -35.03 -17.12 -11.76
N VAL A 231 -36.05 -16.42 -11.25
CA VAL A 231 -37.44 -16.71 -11.60
C VAL A 231 -37.58 -16.33 -13.07
N LYS A 232 -37.66 -17.32 -13.95
CA LYS A 232 -38.09 -17.10 -15.33
C LYS A 232 -39.57 -16.72 -15.27
N ALA A 233 -39.88 -15.45 -15.50
CA ALA A 233 -41.23 -15.05 -15.85
C ALA A 233 -41.45 -15.46 -17.30
N ASP A 234 -42.21 -16.54 -17.50
CA ASP A 234 -42.85 -16.80 -18.79
C ASP A 234 -44.01 -15.81 -18.92
N SER A 235 -43.89 -14.84 -19.83
CA SER A 235 -45.04 -14.09 -20.34
C SER A 235 -44.81 -13.74 -21.80
N GLU A 236 -45.54 -14.44 -22.66
CA GLU A 236 -45.79 -14.10 -24.05
C GLU A 236 -46.50 -12.73 -24.16
N GLU A 237 -46.16 -12.01 -25.24
CA GLU A 237 -46.88 -10.89 -25.88
C GLU A 237 -47.26 -9.67 -25.04
N ASP A 238 -46.58 -8.53 -25.26
CA ASP A 238 -47.10 -7.53 -26.21
C ASP A 238 -46.08 -6.42 -26.47
N GLY A 239 -45.87 -6.11 -27.74
CA GLY A 239 -44.83 -5.19 -28.20
C GLY A 239 -45.24 -3.73 -28.06
N LEU A 240 -44.92 -3.06 -26.95
CA LEU A 240 -44.66 -1.61 -26.91
C LEU A 240 -44.07 -1.15 -25.57
N THR A 241 -42.74 -1.27 -25.38
CA THR A 241 -41.90 -0.35 -24.56
C THR A 241 -40.46 -0.88 -24.53
N MET A 242 -39.73 -0.71 -25.63
CA MET A 242 -38.31 -1.11 -25.73
C MET A 242 -37.33 0.06 -25.53
N GLU A 243 -37.74 1.11 -24.79
CA GLU A 243 -36.86 2.23 -24.40
C GLU A 243 -36.82 2.50 -22.89
N ALA A 244 -37.73 1.93 -22.09
CA ALA A 244 -37.67 2.03 -20.63
C ALA A 244 -36.84 0.89 -19.97
N ALA A 245 -36.58 -0.21 -20.69
CA ALA A 245 -35.84 -1.37 -20.16
C ALA A 245 -34.31 -1.28 -20.35
N ARG A 246 -33.79 -0.17 -20.88
CA ARG A 246 -32.34 0.03 -21.11
C ARG A 246 -31.69 1.02 -20.15
N GLN A 247 -32.46 1.67 -19.27
CA GLN A 247 -31.97 2.56 -18.22
C GLN A 247 -32.13 2.00 -16.80
N ALA A 248 -32.61 0.76 -16.65
CA ALA A 248 -32.73 0.05 -15.38
C ALA A 248 -31.81 -1.19 -15.27
N ALA A 249 -30.68 -1.19 -16.01
CA ALA A 249 -29.73 -2.30 -16.02
C ALA A 249 -28.39 -1.99 -15.32
N ASP A 250 -28.26 -0.84 -14.65
CA ASP A 250 -27.05 -0.45 -13.90
C ASP A 250 -27.28 -0.25 -12.39
N GLU A 251 -28.47 -0.59 -11.87
CA GLU A 251 -28.76 -0.57 -10.43
C GLU A 251 -29.40 -1.90 -10.02
N GLU A 252 -28.59 -2.93 -9.81
CA GLU A 252 -28.92 -4.06 -8.92
C GLU A 252 -27.72 -5.02 -8.81
N THR A 253 -26.68 -4.57 -8.09
CA THR A 253 -25.70 -5.47 -7.47
C THR A 253 -25.43 -4.96 -6.06
N ALA A 254 -26.50 -4.95 -5.26
CA ALA A 254 -26.41 -4.93 -3.81
C ALA A 254 -27.10 -6.19 -3.29
N ASP A 255 -26.44 -6.83 -2.33
CA ASP A 255 -27.03 -7.49 -1.15
C ASP A 255 -26.35 -8.83 -0.86
N GLY A 256 -25.20 -8.73 -0.20
CA GLY A 256 -24.60 -9.78 0.64
C GLY A 256 -24.76 -9.51 2.14
N TYR A 257 -25.62 -8.58 2.57
CA TYR A 257 -25.66 -8.08 3.95
C TYR A 257 -27.07 -8.03 4.58
N ALA A 258 -27.92 -9.01 4.29
CA ALA A 258 -29.31 -8.98 4.76
C ALA A 258 -29.57 -9.53 6.18
N LEU A 259 -28.56 -9.81 7.03
CA LEU A 259 -28.83 -10.57 8.28
C LEU A 259 -28.36 -10.00 9.62
N HIS A 260 -27.66 -8.87 9.72
CA HIS A 260 -27.22 -8.35 11.04
C HIS A 260 -27.60 -6.90 11.38
N LEU A 261 -28.18 -6.13 10.46
CA LEU A 261 -28.67 -4.78 10.78
C LEU A 261 -29.96 -4.77 11.62
N GLU A 262 -30.77 -5.83 11.58
CA GLU A 262 -32.06 -5.85 12.29
C GLU A 262 -31.96 -6.30 13.76
N ALA A 263 -30.82 -6.88 14.18
CA ALA A 263 -30.65 -7.37 15.55
C ALA A 263 -30.23 -6.27 16.54
N SER A 264 -29.60 -5.19 16.10
CA SER A 264 -29.11 -4.11 16.97
C SER A 264 -30.09 -2.94 17.12
N ILE A 265 -31.26 -2.96 16.45
CA ILE A 265 -32.24 -1.86 16.48
C ILE A 265 -33.36 -2.09 17.52
N LYS A 266 -33.38 -3.20 18.25
CA LYS A 266 -34.39 -3.46 19.30
C LYS A 266 -33.78 -3.72 20.67
N GLN A 267 -33.33 -2.64 21.30
CA GLN A 267 -33.15 -2.37 22.74
C GLN A 267 -32.06 -1.27 22.78
N THR A 268 -32.33 0.00 23.02
CA THR A 268 -33.02 0.57 24.19
C THR A 268 -33.48 2.00 23.88
N GLU A 269 -34.79 2.25 23.95
CA GLU A 269 -35.30 3.59 24.22
C GLU A 269 -35.15 3.89 25.72
N GLY A 270 -34.47 4.99 26.02
CA GLY A 270 -34.60 5.75 27.26
C GLY A 270 -33.75 5.30 28.45
N VAL A 271 -32.62 5.97 28.70
CA VAL A 271 -32.16 6.21 30.08
C VAL A 271 -31.53 7.61 30.22
N ASP A 272 -32.26 8.39 31.00
CA ASP A 272 -31.95 9.54 31.85
C ASP A 272 -30.47 9.97 32.07
N THR A 273 -30.23 11.26 31.89
CA THR A 273 -29.02 11.98 32.30
C THR A 273 -29.12 12.34 33.79
N SER A 274 -28.49 11.56 34.67
CA SER A 274 -28.08 12.08 35.97
C SER A 274 -26.83 11.38 36.53
N ILE A 275 -25.86 12.23 36.87
CA ILE A 275 -24.63 11.89 37.60
C ILE A 275 -25.01 11.31 38.96
N ARG A 276 -24.47 10.13 39.30
CA ARG A 276 -24.38 9.64 40.68
C ARG A 276 -23.01 9.03 40.95
N GLN A 277 -22.33 9.63 41.91
CA GLN A 277 -21.20 9.06 42.63
C GLN A 277 -21.68 7.83 43.43
N ASN A 278 -20.83 6.80 43.49
CA ASN A 278 -20.57 5.84 44.58
C ASN A 278 -19.79 4.66 43.94
N GLU A 279 -18.52 4.48 44.27
CA GLU A 279 -18.00 3.66 45.38
C GLU A 279 -18.29 2.15 45.17
N ASP A 280 -17.19 1.40 45.15
CA ASP A 280 -17.03 -0.07 45.14
C ASP A 280 -17.18 -0.82 43.80
N VAL A 281 -16.06 -0.93 43.06
CA VAL A 281 -15.78 -2.08 42.19
C VAL A 281 -14.32 -2.51 42.39
N GLU A 282 -14.13 -3.70 42.94
CA GLU A 282 -12.83 -4.36 43.15
C GLU A 282 -12.13 -4.66 41.80
N ILE A 283 -10.91 -4.16 41.67
CA ILE A 283 -9.98 -4.50 40.58
C ILE A 283 -9.26 -5.78 40.98
N GLN A 284 -9.52 -6.90 40.29
CA GLN A 284 -8.65 -8.07 40.38
C GLN A 284 -7.34 -7.81 39.62
N THR A 285 -6.26 -7.59 40.36
CA THR A 285 -4.90 -7.52 39.83
C THR A 285 -4.34 -8.93 39.60
N ARG A 286 -3.65 -9.10 38.46
CA ARG A 286 -2.86 -10.28 38.10
C ARG A 286 -1.52 -10.27 38.88
N PRO A 287 -0.92 -11.42 39.24
CA PRO A 287 0.17 -11.47 40.20
C PRO A 287 1.51 -10.94 39.65
N GLU A 288 2.22 -10.22 40.52
CA GLU A 288 3.57 -9.72 40.35
C GLU A 288 4.61 -10.84 40.22
N GLY A 289 5.54 -10.68 39.28
CA GLY A 289 6.72 -11.53 39.16
C GLY A 289 7.66 -11.04 38.06
N TYR A 290 8.78 -10.43 38.49
CA TYR A 290 9.93 -9.95 37.70
C TYR A 290 9.77 -8.62 36.95
N GLY A 291 9.80 -7.52 37.70
CA GLY A 291 10.19 -6.22 37.17
C GLY A 291 11.70 -6.02 37.32
N GLU A 292 12.45 -6.08 36.22
CA GLU A 292 13.60 -5.20 36.08
C GLU A 292 13.03 -3.78 35.84
N ASN A 293 13.50 -2.78 36.60
CA ASN A 293 12.99 -1.41 36.52
C ASN A 293 13.03 -0.90 35.08
N ILE A 294 11.88 -0.58 34.49
CA ILE A 294 11.73 -0.14 33.09
C ILE A 294 12.58 1.11 32.81
N GLU A 295 12.78 1.98 33.81
CA GLU A 295 13.68 3.14 33.72
C GLU A 295 15.14 2.74 33.44
N THR A 296 15.60 1.62 34.00
CA THR A 296 16.97 1.11 33.78
C THR A 296 17.15 0.46 32.41
N LEU A 297 16.07 -0.05 31.80
CA LEU A 297 16.10 -0.58 30.43
C LEU A 297 16.11 0.56 29.41
N THR A 298 15.35 1.63 29.65
CA THR A 298 15.37 2.82 28.79
C THR A 298 16.69 3.58 28.86
N GLU A 299 17.32 3.66 30.04
CA GLU A 299 18.66 4.27 30.16
C GLU A 299 19.74 3.44 29.49
N LYS A 300 19.71 2.10 29.61
CA LYS A 300 20.64 1.20 28.90
C LYS A 300 20.48 1.32 27.39
N ALA A 301 19.26 1.30 26.87
CA ALA A 301 19.01 1.44 25.44
C ALA A 301 19.45 2.81 24.91
N MET A 302 19.30 3.88 25.70
CA MET A 302 19.77 5.21 25.32
C MET A 302 21.30 5.32 25.33
N GLN A 303 21.97 4.71 26.32
CA GLN A 303 23.44 4.66 26.37
C GLN A 303 24.04 3.82 25.24
N GLU A 304 23.39 2.72 24.86
CA GLU A 304 23.80 1.87 23.75
C GLU A 304 23.70 2.62 22.41
N LYS A 305 22.61 3.36 22.20
CA LYS A 305 22.44 4.23 21.02
C LYS A 305 23.45 5.37 20.97
N LEU A 306 23.79 5.96 22.12
CA LEU A 306 24.82 7.01 22.20
C LEU A 306 26.22 6.44 21.89
N ARG A 307 26.48 5.20 22.31
CA ARG A 307 27.74 4.50 22.03
C ARG A 307 27.85 4.10 20.56
N GLU A 308 26.78 3.65 19.92
CA GLU A 308 26.73 3.40 18.48
C GLU A 308 26.96 4.69 17.67
N GLN A 309 26.39 5.82 18.12
CA GLN A 309 26.65 7.11 17.50
C GLN A 309 28.11 7.56 17.65
N ALA A 310 28.72 7.36 18.81
CA ALA A 310 30.13 7.67 19.04
C ALA A 310 31.06 6.78 18.20
N MET A 311 30.74 5.48 18.03
CA MET A 311 31.51 4.59 17.15
C MET A 311 31.35 4.97 15.66
N MET A 312 30.17 5.44 15.25
CA MET A 312 29.98 5.96 13.89
C MET A 312 30.68 7.31 13.65
N GLU A 313 30.85 8.14 14.68
CA GLU A 313 31.66 9.36 14.59
C GLU A 313 33.16 9.05 14.55
N GLU A 314 33.66 8.10 15.35
CA GLU A 314 35.04 7.61 15.26
C GLU A 314 35.34 6.92 13.91
N GLU A 315 34.40 6.14 13.35
CA GLU A 315 34.53 5.60 12.00
C GLU A 315 34.52 6.70 10.93
N LYS A 316 33.72 7.75 11.08
CA LYS A 316 33.76 8.93 10.18
C LYS A 316 35.08 9.68 10.29
N GLU A 317 35.66 9.81 11.48
CA GLU A 317 36.94 10.48 11.69
C GLU A 317 38.11 9.65 11.12
N GLN A 318 38.06 8.31 11.25
CA GLN A 318 39.00 7.40 10.59
C GLN A 318 38.85 7.37 9.06
N VAL A 319 37.62 7.53 8.53
CA VAL A 319 37.37 7.67 7.09
C VAL A 319 37.85 9.04 6.58
N PHE A 320 37.82 10.10 7.39
CA PHE A 320 38.28 11.44 7.01
C PHE A 320 39.80 11.57 6.97
N GLU A 321 40.55 10.86 7.83
CA GLU A 321 42.02 10.80 7.73
C GLU A 321 42.50 10.01 6.49
N GLY A 322 41.68 9.09 5.96
CA GLY A 322 41.97 8.32 4.74
C GLY A 322 41.84 9.09 3.42
N LEU A 323 41.24 10.28 3.40
CA LEU A 323 40.93 11.03 2.18
C LEU A 323 42.01 12.03 1.74
N ASN A 324 43.06 12.25 2.53
CA ASN A 324 44.13 13.19 2.18
C ASN A 324 45.24 12.61 1.29
N ASN A 325 45.11 11.39 0.75
CA ASN A 325 46.12 10.77 -0.11
C ASN A 325 45.66 10.37 -1.53
N PHE A 326 44.45 10.73 -1.97
CA PHE A 326 44.04 10.51 -3.37
C PHE A 326 44.34 11.73 -4.25
N HIS A 327 45.62 11.92 -4.58
CA HIS A 327 46.05 12.62 -5.79
C HIS A 327 47.10 11.76 -6.50
N LYS A 328 46.64 10.75 -7.25
CA LYS A 328 47.29 10.26 -8.48
C LYS A 328 46.40 9.24 -9.17
N ASP A 329 46.37 9.37 -10.49
CA ASP A 329 45.84 8.41 -11.48
C ASP A 329 44.35 8.52 -11.84
N GLN A 330 43.92 9.73 -12.22
CA GLN A 330 42.95 9.86 -13.31
C GLN A 330 43.69 9.78 -14.65
N VAL A 331 43.55 8.66 -15.35
CA VAL A 331 43.94 8.56 -16.77
C VAL A 331 42.80 9.15 -17.59
N VAL A 332 42.95 10.42 -18.00
CA VAL A 332 42.06 11.07 -18.97
C VAL A 332 42.44 10.55 -20.35
N LEU A 333 41.56 9.76 -20.97
CA LEU A 333 41.77 9.22 -22.32
C LEU A 333 41.55 10.32 -23.37
N PRO A 334 42.46 10.51 -24.35
CA PRO A 334 42.28 11.49 -25.42
C PRO A 334 41.05 11.19 -26.29
N GLU A 335 40.17 12.18 -26.49
CA GLU A 335 38.89 12.05 -27.20
C GLU A 335 39.03 11.57 -28.66
N ASP A 336 40.21 11.78 -29.25
CA ASP A 336 40.56 11.47 -30.64
C ASP A 336 40.79 9.97 -30.92
N LYS A 337 40.67 9.10 -29.91
CA LYS A 337 40.93 7.64 -30.05
C LYS A 337 39.79 6.71 -29.62
N ILE A 338 38.66 7.25 -29.16
CA ILE A 338 37.50 6.45 -28.75
C ILE A 338 36.51 6.42 -29.93
N ILE A 339 36.25 5.23 -30.48
CA ILE A 339 35.33 5.07 -31.61
C ILE A 339 34.00 4.54 -31.08
N GLU A 340 32.93 5.34 -31.22
CA GLU A 340 31.58 4.92 -30.88
C GLU A 340 30.98 4.06 -32.01
N ARG A 341 30.42 2.90 -31.67
CA ARG A 341 29.75 1.98 -32.60
C ARG A 341 28.41 1.55 -32.02
N ASP A 342 27.37 1.72 -32.83
CA ASP A 342 26.04 1.21 -32.53
C ASP A 342 25.89 -0.20 -33.11
N VAL A 343 25.59 -1.16 -32.24
CA VAL A 343 25.24 -2.53 -32.63
C VAL A 343 23.92 -2.88 -31.95
N ASN A 344 22.87 -3.05 -32.76
CA ASN A 344 21.52 -3.40 -32.33
C ASN A 344 20.90 -2.43 -31.30
N GLY A 345 21.13 -1.12 -31.44
CA GLY A 345 20.51 -0.08 -30.60
C GLY A 345 21.21 0.09 -29.24
N ARG A 346 22.38 -0.52 -29.07
CA ARG A 346 23.26 -0.31 -27.91
C ARG A 346 24.57 0.30 -28.41
N LYS A 347 24.96 1.40 -27.79
CA LYS A 347 26.19 2.15 -28.09
C LYS A 347 27.35 1.54 -27.33
N PHE A 348 28.40 1.17 -28.07
CA PHE A 348 29.65 0.65 -27.53
C PHE A 348 30.79 1.61 -27.85
N PHE A 349 31.72 1.76 -26.91
CA PHE A 349 32.94 2.53 -27.11
C PHE A 349 34.09 1.55 -27.35
N LEU A 350 34.71 1.62 -28.53
CA LEU A 350 35.92 0.86 -28.84
C LEU A 350 37.12 1.62 -28.29
N VAL A 351 37.76 1.03 -27.29
CA VAL A 351 39.01 1.53 -26.70
C VAL A 351 40.18 0.69 -27.24
N PRO A 352 41.19 1.30 -27.89
CA PRO A 352 42.38 0.60 -28.33
C PRO A 352 43.10 -0.11 -27.17
N GLU A 353 43.52 -1.36 -27.37
CA GLU A 353 44.22 -2.19 -26.38
C GLU A 353 45.47 -1.51 -25.80
N SER A 354 46.17 -0.71 -26.61
CA SER A 354 47.35 0.06 -26.20
C SER A 354 47.09 1.17 -25.17
N LEU A 355 45.83 1.49 -24.89
CA LEU A 355 45.41 2.50 -23.92
C LEU A 355 44.88 1.89 -22.61
N ILE A 356 44.81 0.56 -22.51
CA ILE A 356 44.37 -0.14 -21.30
C ILE A 356 45.62 -0.69 -20.59
N PRO A 357 45.88 -0.34 -19.32
CA PRO A 357 46.98 -0.93 -18.56
C PRO A 357 46.84 -2.46 -18.52
N TYR A 358 47.94 -3.17 -18.78
CA TYR A 358 47.96 -4.63 -18.98
C TYR A 358 47.27 -5.41 -17.86
N ASP A 359 47.46 -4.97 -16.61
CA ASP A 359 46.86 -5.61 -15.43
C ASP A 359 45.32 -5.57 -15.43
N LYS A 360 44.73 -4.45 -15.91
CA LYS A 360 43.26 -4.31 -16.03
C LYS A 360 42.70 -5.05 -17.25
N LEU A 361 43.49 -5.18 -18.31
CA LEU A 361 43.10 -5.95 -19.49
C LEU A 361 42.98 -7.44 -19.14
N GLN A 362 43.91 -7.94 -18.34
CA GLN A 362 43.94 -9.35 -17.91
C GLN A 362 42.74 -9.70 -17.01
N GLU A 363 42.38 -8.81 -16.07
CA GLU A 363 41.23 -8.98 -15.19
C GLU A 363 39.88 -8.98 -15.96
N LEU A 364 39.76 -8.15 -17.00
CA LEU A 364 38.59 -8.11 -17.90
C LEU A 364 38.48 -9.36 -18.79
N LEU A 365 39.61 -9.89 -19.26
CA LEU A 365 39.64 -11.11 -20.06
C LEU A 365 39.31 -12.35 -19.21
N GLU A 366 39.78 -12.39 -17.97
CA GLU A 366 39.46 -13.47 -17.03
C GLU A 366 37.98 -13.47 -16.63
N SER A 367 37.34 -12.31 -16.45
CA SER A 367 35.90 -12.25 -16.14
C SER A 367 35.03 -12.71 -17.32
N LEU A 368 35.41 -12.35 -18.55
CA LEU A 368 34.68 -12.76 -19.76
C LEU A 368 34.82 -14.26 -20.07
N MET A 369 35.92 -14.90 -19.66
CA MET A 369 36.08 -16.36 -19.79
C MET A 369 35.36 -17.16 -18.71
N GLN A 370 34.97 -16.54 -17.60
CA GLN A 370 34.16 -17.20 -16.55
C GLN A 370 32.65 -17.18 -16.85
N GLU A 371 32.21 -16.31 -17.75
CA GLU A 371 30.80 -16.21 -18.19
C GLU A 371 30.49 -17.00 -19.49
N ALA A 372 31.46 -17.76 -20.03
CA ALA A 372 31.31 -18.62 -21.22
C ALA A 372 31.45 -20.10 -20.86
#